data_AF-A0A8D0PDI6-F1
#
_entry.id   AF-A0A8D0PDI6-F1
#
_cell.length_a   1.000
_cell.length_b   1.000
_cell.length_c   1.000
_cell.angle_alpha   90.00
_cell.angle_beta   90.00
_cell.angle_gamma   90.00
#
_symmetry.space_group_name_H-M   'P 1'
#
loop_
_entity.id
_entity.type
_entity.pdbx_description
1 polymer ?
#
loop_
_entity_poly.entity_id
_entity_poly.type
_entity_poly.pdbx_seq_one_letter_code
_entity_poly.pdbx_strand_id
1 'polypeptide(L)'
;ALSFKISSPLPHANHLLIWRPKTVAYPSALQARTRYLFELKEDDDACKKAQQTGAFYLFHSLAPLLQKSEHQYLAPKHSLLELERLLGKLGQDTQRIEDSVLIGCSEQQEAWFALDLGLNSSSSINASLQKSEMEKELKGSFIELRKALFQLNVKDASLLSTAQALLHWHGAHQFCSRSGQPTKKNMAGSKRMCPSNEIIYYPQMAPVVITLVSDGTRCLLARQSSFPKGMYSALAGFCDIGKEFSACTDDIGGHESL
;
A
#
# COMPACT_ATOMS: atom_id res chain seq x y z
N ALA A 1 9.00 -16.43 -24.30
CA ALA A 1 8.48 -17.23 -25.44
C ALA A 1 7.53 -18.33 -24.94
N LEU A 2 6.23 -18.13 -25.14
CA LEU A 2 5.19 -19.14 -24.90
C LEU A 2 5.12 -20.02 -26.14
N SER A 3 5.38 -21.32 -26.01
CA SER A 3 5.24 -22.25 -27.13
C SER A 3 3.91 -22.97 -27.01
N PHE A 4 3.01 -22.69 -27.94
CA PHE A 4 1.74 -23.40 -28.09
C PHE A 4 1.98 -24.64 -28.95
N LYS A 5 1.61 -25.83 -28.44
CA LYS A 5 1.59 -27.05 -29.25
C LYS A 5 0.14 -27.47 -29.41
N ILE A 6 -0.42 -27.20 -30.59
CA ILE A 6 -1.74 -27.68 -31.00
C ILE A 6 -1.52 -29.07 -31.59
N SER A 7 -2.04 -30.11 -30.95
CA SER A 7 -2.18 -31.43 -31.57
C SER A 7 -3.46 -31.43 -32.40
N SER A 8 -3.34 -31.71 -33.70
CA SER A 8 -4.41 -31.77 -34.71
C SER A 8 -5.43 -32.91 -34.48
N PRO A 9 -6.60 -32.90 -35.17
CA PRO A 9 -7.89 -33.25 -34.56
C PRO A 9 -8.38 -34.68 -34.87
N LEU A 10 -9.20 -35.22 -33.96
CA LEU A 10 -10.21 -36.23 -34.27
C LEU A 10 -11.59 -35.53 -34.35
N PRO A 11 -12.45 -35.88 -35.32
CA PRO A 11 -13.75 -35.25 -35.46
C PRO A 11 -14.68 -35.82 -34.39
N HIS A 12 -15.28 -34.93 -33.58
CA HIS A 12 -16.36 -35.20 -32.59
C HIS A 12 -15.99 -35.32 -31.10
N ALA A 13 -14.90 -34.74 -30.62
CA ALA A 13 -14.71 -34.51 -29.18
C ALA A 13 -14.84 -33.02 -28.84
N ASN A 14 -15.71 -32.69 -27.87
CA ASN A 14 -15.76 -31.36 -27.24
C ASN A 14 -14.33 -30.96 -26.81
N HIS A 15 -13.80 -29.88 -27.38
CA HIS A 15 -12.44 -29.41 -27.10
C HIS A 15 -12.35 -28.85 -25.68
N LEU A 16 -12.03 -29.71 -24.71
CA LEU A 16 -11.55 -29.26 -23.41
C LEU A 16 -10.10 -28.77 -23.58
N LEU A 17 -9.92 -27.44 -23.59
CA LEU A 17 -8.59 -26.83 -23.49
C LEU A 17 -8.05 -27.09 -22.09
N ILE A 18 -7.29 -28.17 -21.93
CA ILE A 18 -6.56 -28.44 -20.69
C ILE A 18 -5.36 -27.49 -20.63
N TRP A 19 -5.50 -26.39 -19.90
CA TRP A 19 -4.38 -25.54 -19.55
C TRP A 19 -3.45 -26.30 -18.61
N ARG A 20 -2.22 -26.59 -19.07
CA ARG A 20 -1.15 -27.05 -18.19
C ARG A 20 -0.30 -25.83 -17.79
N PRO A 21 -0.39 -25.34 -16.54
CA PRO A 21 0.56 -24.35 -16.07
C PRO A 21 1.97 -24.92 -16.23
N LYS A 22 2.91 -24.12 -16.73
CA LYS A 22 4.30 -24.31 -16.33
C LYS A 22 4.33 -24.06 -14.82
N THR A 23 4.55 -25.11 -14.04
CA THR A 23 4.70 -24.99 -12.59
C THR A 23 5.95 -24.15 -12.31
N VAL A 24 5.76 -22.85 -12.08
CA VAL A 24 6.80 -22.03 -11.47
C VAL A 24 6.82 -22.45 -10.00
N ALA A 25 7.83 -23.20 -9.59
CA ALA A 25 8.01 -23.60 -8.20
C ALA A 25 8.39 -22.34 -7.39
N TYR A 26 7.40 -21.70 -6.79
CA TYR A 26 7.64 -20.66 -5.79
C TYR A 26 8.13 -21.31 -4.49
N PRO A 27 9.03 -20.66 -3.73
CA PRO A 27 9.42 -21.15 -2.42
C PRO A 27 8.17 -21.39 -1.55
N SER A 28 8.08 -22.53 -0.87
CA SER A 28 6.92 -22.92 -0.05
C SER A 28 6.52 -21.84 0.95
N ALA A 29 7.49 -21.11 1.51
CA ALA A 29 7.28 -19.99 2.41
C ALA A 29 6.52 -18.81 1.76
N LEU A 30 6.82 -18.46 0.49
CA LEU A 30 6.11 -17.39 -0.21
C LEU A 30 4.65 -17.78 -0.47
N GLN A 31 4.42 -19.04 -0.85
CA GLN A 31 3.06 -19.56 -1.06
C GLN A 31 2.26 -19.57 0.25
N ALA A 32 2.88 -19.96 1.37
CA ALA A 32 2.24 -19.94 2.68
C ALA A 32 1.86 -18.53 3.12
N ARG A 33 2.76 -17.54 2.96
CA ARG A 33 2.47 -16.13 3.27
C ARG A 33 1.33 -15.55 2.43
N THR A 34 1.34 -15.83 1.13
CA THR A 34 0.27 -15.38 0.22
C THR A 34 -1.08 -15.98 0.60
N ARG A 35 -1.14 -17.27 0.93
CA ARG A 35 -2.39 -17.92 1.37
C ARG A 35 -2.89 -17.33 2.68
N TYR A 36 -2.01 -17.13 3.66
CA TYR A 36 -2.35 -16.51 4.93
C TYR A 36 -2.91 -15.10 4.73
N LEU A 37 -2.23 -14.25 3.95
CA LEU A 37 -2.73 -12.90 3.65
C LEU A 37 -4.06 -12.92 2.89
N PHE A 38 -4.29 -13.89 2.01
CA PHE A 38 -5.56 -14.02 1.29
C PHE A 38 -6.70 -14.40 2.23
N GLU A 39 -6.47 -15.35 3.14
CA GLU A 39 -7.41 -15.73 4.19
C GLU A 39 -7.82 -14.52 5.02
N LEU A 40 -6.85 -13.76 5.56
CA LEU A 40 -7.16 -12.56 6.34
C LEU A 40 -7.92 -11.49 5.55
N LYS A 41 -7.75 -11.42 4.22
CA LYS A 41 -8.44 -10.43 3.38
C LYS A 41 -9.90 -10.79 3.09
N GLU A 42 -10.24 -12.07 3.13
CA GLU A 42 -11.59 -12.56 2.80
C GLU A 42 -12.40 -12.95 4.04
N ASP A 43 -11.75 -13.33 5.14
CA ASP A 43 -12.40 -13.72 6.40
C ASP A 43 -12.14 -12.65 7.48
N ASP A 44 -13.17 -11.87 7.79
CA ASP A 44 -13.11 -10.81 8.79
C ASP A 44 -12.87 -11.34 10.21
N ASP A 45 -13.37 -12.54 10.55
CA ASP A 45 -13.15 -13.16 11.85
C ASP A 45 -11.70 -13.65 12.00
N ALA A 46 -11.13 -14.23 10.94
CA ALA A 46 -9.73 -14.59 10.90
C ALA A 46 -8.84 -13.35 11.02
N CYS A 47 -9.17 -12.27 10.31
CA CYS A 47 -8.46 -10.99 10.41
C CYS A 47 -8.55 -10.39 11.82
N LYS A 48 -9.72 -10.41 12.44
CA LYS A 48 -9.93 -9.91 13.80
C LYS A 48 -9.13 -10.70 14.84
N LYS A 49 -9.01 -12.03 14.67
CA LYS A 49 -8.12 -12.87 15.49
C LYS A 49 -6.65 -12.49 15.26
N ALA A 50 -6.25 -12.26 14.01
CA ALA A 50 -4.88 -11.87 13.68
C ALA A 50 -4.48 -10.49 14.24
N GLN A 51 -5.43 -9.56 14.43
CA GLN A 51 -5.17 -8.29 15.13
C GLN A 51 -4.78 -8.47 16.60
N GLN A 52 -5.20 -9.57 17.25
CA GLN A 52 -4.89 -9.83 18.65
C GLN A 52 -3.42 -10.19 18.88
N THR A 53 -2.78 -10.81 17.89
CA THR A 53 -1.39 -11.29 17.98
C THR A 53 -0.46 -10.61 16.98
N GLY A 54 -0.99 -9.72 16.14
CA GLY A 54 -0.24 -9.00 15.13
C GLY A 54 0.52 -7.80 15.66
N ALA A 55 1.21 -7.13 14.75
CA ALA A 55 1.96 -5.90 15.01
C ALA A 55 1.40 -4.71 14.23
N PHE A 56 1.48 -3.53 14.83
CA PHE A 56 0.93 -2.29 14.30
C PHE A 56 2.03 -1.28 13.99
N TYR A 57 1.95 -0.69 12.80
CA TYR A 57 2.70 0.48 12.38
C TYR A 57 1.80 1.71 12.51
N LEU A 58 2.31 2.76 13.13
CA LEU A 58 1.51 3.93 13.45
C LEU A 58 1.78 5.05 12.46
N PHE A 59 0.70 5.73 12.08
CA PHE A 59 0.71 6.89 11.21
C PHE A 59 -0.01 8.04 11.88
N HIS A 60 0.30 9.25 11.43
CA HIS A 60 -0.46 10.45 11.76
C HIS A 60 -0.54 11.33 10.53
N SER A 61 -1.75 11.53 10.00
CA SER A 61 -1.96 12.31 8.77
C SER A 61 -1.11 11.78 7.62
N LEU A 62 -1.09 10.45 7.45
CA LEU A 62 -0.34 9.70 6.45
C LEU A 62 1.18 9.70 6.63
N ALA A 63 1.73 10.38 7.65
CA ALA A 63 3.15 10.30 7.98
C ALA A 63 3.42 9.12 8.94
N PRO A 64 4.30 8.16 8.60
CA PRO A 64 4.65 7.07 9.51
C PRO A 64 5.43 7.57 10.73
N LEU A 65 5.21 6.92 11.87
CA LEU A 65 6.06 7.04 13.05
C LEU A 65 7.41 6.40 12.74
N LEU A 66 8.49 7.18 12.87
CA LEU A 66 9.85 6.72 12.66
C LEU A 66 10.73 7.09 13.86
N GLN A 67 11.67 6.21 14.16
CA GLN A 67 12.73 6.45 15.14
C GLN A 67 14.05 6.63 14.41
N LYS A 68 14.77 7.70 14.73
CA LYS A 68 16.07 7.96 14.11
C LYS A 68 17.14 7.14 14.84
N SER A 69 17.86 6.31 14.09
CA SER A 69 19.02 5.57 14.56
C SER A 69 20.21 5.91 13.66
N GLU A 70 21.14 6.73 14.17
CA GLU A 70 22.28 7.27 13.41
C GLU A 70 21.86 7.94 12.08
N HIS A 71 22.10 7.24 10.96
CA HIS A 71 21.86 7.68 9.58
C HIS A 71 20.64 7.01 8.93
N GLN A 72 19.90 6.19 9.68
CA GLN A 72 18.72 5.48 9.18
C GLN A 72 17.49 5.75 10.03
N TYR A 73 16.33 5.60 9.43
CA TYR A 73 15.07 5.52 10.14
C TYR A 73 14.69 4.06 10.35
N LEU A 74 14.14 3.80 11.53
CA LEU A 74 13.51 2.53 11.89
C LEU A 74 12.01 2.77 12.05
N ALA A 75 11.21 1.83 11.56
CA ALA A 75 9.77 1.83 11.72
C ALA A 75 9.41 0.93 12.92
N PRO A 76 9.13 1.49 14.12
CA PRO A 76 8.79 0.67 15.27
C PRO A 76 7.47 -0.06 15.05
N LYS A 77 7.44 -1.31 15.52
CA LYS A 77 6.25 -2.15 15.59
C LYS A 77 5.67 -2.09 17.01
N HIS A 78 4.36 -2.03 17.12
CA HIS A 78 3.65 -2.04 18.39
C HIS A 78 2.73 -3.26 18.50
N SER A 79 2.68 -3.88 19.68
CA SER A 79 1.68 -4.89 20.01
C SER A 79 0.30 -4.26 20.24
N LEU A 80 -0.74 -5.09 20.24
CA LEU A 80 -2.11 -4.64 20.56
C LEU A 80 -2.18 -3.98 21.94
N LEU A 81 -1.55 -4.58 22.96
CA LEU A 81 -1.55 -4.07 24.33
C LEU A 81 -0.92 -2.67 24.44
N GLU A 82 0.19 -2.45 23.73
CA GLU A 82 0.85 -1.14 23.70
C GLU A 82 -0.04 -0.10 23.02
N LEU A 83 -0.73 -0.49 21.95
CA LEU A 83 -1.64 0.36 21.22
C LEU A 83 -2.89 0.72 22.04
N GLU A 84 -3.52 -0.25 22.72
CA GLU A 84 -4.66 0.00 23.62
C GLU A 84 -4.28 0.94 24.77
N ARG A 85 -3.10 0.74 25.37
CA ARG A 85 -2.57 1.63 26.40
C ARG A 85 -2.35 3.05 25.87
N LEU A 86 -1.83 3.18 24.65
CA LEU A 86 -1.65 4.48 24.00
C LEU A 86 -3.00 5.15 23.74
N LEU A 87 -3.97 4.45 23.15
CA LEU A 87 -5.31 4.99 22.87
C LEU A 87 -6.01 5.42 24.17
N GLY A 88 -5.92 4.62 25.23
CA GLY A 88 -6.45 4.96 26.56
C GLY A 88 -5.82 6.23 27.14
N LYS A 89 -4.49 6.41 27.00
CA LYS A 89 -3.80 7.64 27.40
C LYS A 89 -4.24 8.86 26.60
N LEU A 90 -4.55 8.68 25.33
CA LEU A 90 -5.02 9.74 24.43
C LEU A 90 -6.53 10.01 24.54
N GLY A 91 -7.24 9.28 25.41
CA GLY A 91 -8.70 9.37 25.56
C GLY A 91 -9.47 8.91 24.31
N GLN A 92 -8.88 8.03 23.50
CA GLN A 92 -9.47 7.49 22.29
C GLN A 92 -10.04 6.10 22.51
N ASP A 93 -11.12 5.78 21.79
CA ASP A 93 -11.76 4.46 21.84
C ASP A 93 -10.83 3.37 21.28
N THR A 94 -10.78 2.21 21.93
CA THR A 94 -10.06 1.03 21.45
C THR A 94 -10.68 0.46 20.17
N GLN A 95 -11.94 0.75 19.87
CA GLN A 95 -12.58 0.41 18.58
C GLN A 95 -11.81 0.97 17.37
N ARG A 96 -11.01 2.03 17.56
CA ARG A 96 -10.13 2.56 16.50
C ARG A 96 -9.14 1.55 15.94
N ILE A 97 -8.85 0.46 16.66
CA ILE A 97 -7.99 -0.61 16.15
C ILE A 97 -8.61 -1.27 14.92
N GLU A 98 -9.94 -1.32 14.83
CA GLU A 98 -10.67 -1.83 13.65
C GLU A 98 -10.49 -0.93 12.43
N ASP A 99 -10.07 0.34 12.59
CA ASP A 99 -9.72 1.24 11.50
C ASP A 99 -8.37 0.88 10.84
N SER A 100 -7.56 0.01 11.45
CA SER A 100 -6.28 -0.43 10.88
C SER A 100 -6.43 -1.20 9.57
N VAL A 101 -5.36 -1.21 8.76
CA VAL A 101 -5.32 -1.91 7.46
C VAL A 101 -4.22 -2.96 7.46
N LEU A 102 -4.49 -4.14 6.92
CA LEU A 102 -3.53 -5.22 6.79
C LEU A 102 -2.52 -4.88 5.68
N ILE A 103 -1.24 -4.85 6.02
CA ILE A 103 -0.15 -4.42 5.11
C ILE A 103 0.83 -5.54 4.79
N GLY A 104 0.85 -6.62 5.57
CA GLY A 104 1.75 -7.74 5.32
C GLY A 104 1.76 -8.76 6.45
N CYS A 105 2.72 -9.68 6.40
CA CYS A 105 2.97 -10.65 7.45
C CYS A 105 4.43 -11.09 7.48
N SER A 106 4.88 -11.57 8.64
CA SER A 106 6.17 -12.22 8.82
C SER A 106 6.23 -13.61 8.17
N GLU A 107 7.40 -14.26 8.21
CA GLU A 107 7.54 -15.65 7.78
C GLU A 107 6.83 -16.63 8.73
N GLN A 108 6.67 -16.24 9.99
CA GLN A 108 6.00 -16.98 11.05
C GLN A 108 4.49 -16.67 11.14
N GLN A 109 3.91 -16.04 10.10
CA GLN A 109 2.49 -15.66 10.06
C GLN A 109 2.06 -14.67 11.15
N GLU A 110 2.96 -13.80 11.62
CA GLU A 110 2.57 -12.60 12.37
C GLU A 110 2.01 -11.58 11.38
N ALA A 111 0.72 -11.22 11.50
CA ALA A 111 0.10 -10.20 10.66
C ALA A 111 0.58 -8.79 11.05
N TRP A 112 0.77 -7.94 10.05
CA TRP A 112 1.18 -6.55 10.22
C TRP A 112 0.08 -5.62 9.74
N PHE A 113 -0.26 -4.65 10.57
CA PHE A 113 -1.31 -3.68 10.34
C PHE A 113 -0.76 -2.25 10.37
N ALA A 114 -1.41 -1.32 9.69
CA ALA A 114 -1.15 0.11 9.81
C ALA A 114 -2.38 0.84 10.35
N LEU A 115 -2.18 1.74 11.31
CA LEU A 115 -3.25 2.57 11.87
C LEU A 115 -2.83 4.04 11.84
N ASP A 116 -3.68 4.89 11.28
CA ASP A 116 -3.51 6.35 11.34
C ASP A 116 -4.28 6.95 12.51
N LEU A 117 -3.54 7.49 13.48
CA LEU A 117 -4.10 8.09 14.68
C LEU A 117 -4.76 9.46 14.41
N GLY A 118 -4.48 10.10 13.27
CA GLY A 118 -4.95 11.45 12.93
C GLY A 118 -6.17 11.53 12.00
N LEU A 119 -6.57 10.45 11.30
CA LEU A 119 -7.61 10.54 10.25
C LEU A 119 -9.06 10.78 10.74
N ASN A 120 -9.33 10.77 12.05
CA ASN A 120 -10.69 10.94 12.61
C ASN A 120 -10.85 12.17 13.53
N SER A 121 -9.84 13.04 13.67
CA SER A 121 -9.92 14.24 14.52
C SER A 121 -10.23 15.49 13.68
N SER A 122 -11.51 15.76 13.45
CA SER A 122 -12.02 16.95 12.75
C SER A 122 -11.90 18.25 13.58
N SER A 123 -10.74 18.54 14.18
CA SER A 123 -10.43 19.86 14.76
C SER A 123 -8.93 20.18 14.79
N SER A 124 -8.53 21.21 14.02
CA SER A 124 -7.13 21.51 13.69
C SER A 124 -6.25 22.04 14.84
N ILE A 125 -6.84 22.56 15.92
CA ILE A 125 -6.09 23.10 17.06
C ILE A 125 -5.72 21.98 18.05
N ASN A 126 -6.63 21.02 18.28
CA ASN A 126 -6.38 19.88 19.17
C ASN A 126 -5.45 18.83 18.51
N ALA A 127 -5.51 18.67 17.19
CA ALA A 127 -4.69 17.70 16.46
C ALA A 127 -3.18 17.96 16.57
N SER A 128 -2.73 19.23 16.57
CA SER A 128 -1.31 19.55 16.66
C SER A 128 -0.71 19.31 18.05
N LEU A 129 -1.49 19.55 19.12
CA LEU A 129 -1.07 19.27 20.50
C LEU A 129 -1.00 17.76 20.75
N GLN A 130 -2.00 17.03 20.25
CA GLN A 130 -2.04 15.56 20.31
C GLN A 130 -0.83 14.92 19.59
N LYS A 131 -0.39 15.48 18.45
CA LYS A 131 0.78 14.97 17.72
C LYS A 131 2.05 14.97 18.58
N SER A 132 2.38 16.10 19.22
CA SER A 132 3.62 16.20 20.02
C SER A 132 3.59 15.28 21.24
N GLU A 133 2.43 15.10 21.87
CA GLU A 133 2.26 14.18 22.99
C GLU A 133 2.43 12.72 22.56
N MET A 134 1.84 12.35 21.42
CA MET A 134 2.02 11.03 20.80
C MET A 134 3.49 10.73 20.50
N GLU A 135 4.19 11.66 19.85
CA GLU A 135 5.61 11.52 19.52
C GLU A 135 6.48 11.31 20.77
N LYS A 136 6.18 12.01 21.86
CA LYS A 136 6.88 11.86 23.15
C LYS A 136 6.65 10.48 23.77
N GLU A 137 5.41 10.01 23.81
CA GLU A 137 5.05 8.70 24.36
C GLU A 137 5.66 7.55 23.52
N LEU A 138 5.64 7.71 22.20
CA LEU A 138 6.15 6.73 21.24
C LEU A 138 7.66 6.79 21.03
N LYS A 139 8.34 7.78 21.61
CA LYS A 139 9.78 8.03 21.47
C LYS A 139 10.22 8.08 20.00
N GLY A 140 9.44 8.74 19.16
CA GLY A 140 9.66 8.83 17.72
C GLY A 140 9.03 10.09 17.13
N SER A 141 9.10 10.24 15.81
CA SER A 141 8.51 11.38 15.11
C SER A 141 7.71 10.90 13.90
N PHE A 142 6.58 11.55 13.62
CA PHE A 142 5.84 11.30 12.39
C PHE A 142 6.46 12.10 11.25
N ILE A 143 7.11 11.39 10.32
CA ILE A 143 7.91 11.99 9.26
C ILE A 143 7.29 11.65 7.91
N GLU A 144 7.16 12.66 7.05
CA GLU A 144 6.74 12.47 5.66
C GLU A 144 7.54 11.36 4.97
N LEU A 145 6.86 10.31 4.51
CA LEU A 145 7.51 9.11 3.97
C LEU A 145 8.48 9.44 2.83
N ARG A 146 8.14 10.39 1.95
CA ARG A 146 9.01 10.85 0.86
C ARG A 146 10.34 11.41 1.36
N LYS A 147 10.36 12.08 2.52
CA LYS A 147 11.59 12.64 3.12
C LYS A 147 12.45 11.55 3.77
N ALA A 148 11.82 10.52 4.31
CA ALA A 148 12.49 9.42 5.00
C ALA A 148 12.88 8.25 4.07
N LEU A 149 12.33 8.19 2.85
CA LEU A 149 12.37 7.01 1.98
C LEU A 149 13.79 6.45 1.75
N PHE A 150 14.76 7.33 1.50
CA PHE A 150 16.15 6.93 1.25
C PHE A 150 16.97 6.60 2.52
N GLN A 151 16.41 6.88 3.70
CA GLN A 151 17.00 6.55 5.00
C GLN A 151 16.33 5.32 5.63
N LEU A 152 15.30 4.76 5.00
CA LEU A 152 14.66 3.51 5.39
C LEU A 152 15.34 2.33 4.67
N ASN A 153 15.33 1.17 5.32
CA ASN A 153 15.69 -0.06 4.60
C ASN A 153 14.59 -0.40 3.56
N VAL A 154 14.94 -1.19 2.54
CA VAL A 154 14.05 -1.50 1.41
C VAL A 154 12.74 -2.17 1.84
N LYS A 155 12.79 -3.03 2.88
CA LYS A 155 11.61 -3.76 3.36
C LYS A 155 10.61 -2.80 4.01
N ASP A 156 11.08 -1.94 4.92
CA ASP A 156 10.25 -0.96 5.61
C ASP A 156 9.74 0.11 4.66
N ALA A 157 10.58 0.58 3.73
CA ALA A 157 10.17 1.54 2.70
C ALA A 157 8.99 1.01 1.87
N SER A 158 9.04 -0.24 1.42
CA SER A 158 7.97 -0.88 0.65
C SER A 158 6.69 -1.07 1.50
N LEU A 159 6.85 -1.55 2.73
CA LEU A 159 5.76 -1.81 3.66
C LEU A 159 5.02 -0.52 4.04
N LEU A 160 5.75 0.53 4.43
CA LEU A 160 5.17 1.83 4.79
C LEU A 160 4.54 2.54 3.59
N SER A 161 5.08 2.35 2.37
CA SER A 161 4.46 2.89 1.16
C SER A 161 3.10 2.24 0.89
N THR A 162 3.00 0.92 1.09
CA THR A 162 1.74 0.18 0.96
C THR A 162 0.73 0.63 2.03
N ALA A 163 1.19 0.77 3.28
CA ALA A 163 0.39 1.30 4.37
C ALA A 163 -0.17 2.70 4.06
N GLN A 164 0.69 3.63 3.67
CA GLN A 164 0.29 5.00 3.33
C GLN A 164 -0.73 5.03 2.20
N ALA A 165 -0.53 4.22 1.15
CA ALA A 165 -1.44 4.15 0.01
C ALA A 165 -2.84 3.62 0.42
N LEU A 166 -2.91 2.58 1.24
CA LEU A 166 -4.18 2.02 1.73
C LEU A 166 -4.91 2.99 2.67
N LEU A 167 -4.18 3.59 3.62
CA LEU A 167 -4.75 4.59 4.54
C LEU A 167 -5.30 5.81 3.78
N HIS A 168 -4.54 6.32 2.81
CA HIS A 168 -4.98 7.41 1.95
C HIS A 168 -6.21 7.00 1.13
N TRP A 169 -6.20 5.82 0.50
CA TRP A 169 -7.34 5.34 -0.27
C TRP A 169 -8.62 5.32 0.55
N HIS A 170 -8.58 4.81 1.79
CA HIS A 170 -9.76 4.81 2.66
C HIS A 170 -10.23 6.21 3.06
N GLY A 171 -9.31 7.15 3.31
CA GLY A 171 -9.66 8.54 3.57
C GLY A 171 -10.37 9.20 2.38
N ALA A 172 -9.96 8.87 1.15
CA ALA A 172 -10.54 9.43 -0.07
C ALA A 172 -11.83 8.73 -0.55
N HIS A 173 -12.09 7.48 -0.13
CA HIS A 173 -13.19 6.65 -0.66
C HIS A 173 -14.25 6.30 0.40
N GLN A 174 -14.59 7.27 1.25
CA GLN A 174 -15.56 7.05 2.34
C GLN A 174 -17.00 6.86 1.84
N PHE A 175 -17.34 7.39 0.66
CA PHE A 175 -18.70 7.36 0.10
C PHE A 175 -18.77 6.61 -1.23
N CYS A 176 -19.94 6.02 -1.51
CA CYS A 176 -20.21 5.29 -2.74
C CYS A 176 -20.36 6.28 -3.91
N SER A 177 -19.56 6.09 -4.95
CA SER A 177 -19.63 6.92 -6.17
C SER A 177 -20.96 6.82 -6.91
N ARG A 178 -21.74 5.75 -6.70
CA ARG A 178 -23.04 5.54 -7.35
C ARG A 178 -24.21 6.09 -6.54
N SER A 179 -24.24 5.89 -5.23
CA SER A 179 -25.39 6.25 -4.37
C SER A 179 -25.13 7.42 -3.43
N GLY A 180 -23.89 7.87 -3.26
CA GLY A 180 -23.50 8.88 -2.28
C GLY A 180 -23.50 8.40 -0.82
N GLN A 181 -23.92 7.16 -0.55
CA GLN A 181 -24.02 6.62 0.81
C GLN A 181 -22.64 6.22 1.38
N PRO A 182 -22.42 6.27 2.70
CA PRO A 182 -21.19 5.78 3.32
C PRO A 182 -20.92 4.32 2.97
N THR A 183 -19.67 4.02 2.63
CA THR A 183 -19.20 2.64 2.41
C THR A 183 -18.62 2.07 3.70
N LYS A 184 -18.66 0.75 3.84
CA LYS A 184 -18.05 0.03 4.97
C LYS A 184 -16.78 -0.68 4.52
N LYS A 185 -15.71 -0.52 5.29
CA LYS A 185 -14.46 -1.25 5.12
C LYS A 185 -14.62 -2.69 5.66
N ASN A 186 -13.95 -3.66 5.07
CA ASN A 186 -13.76 -4.97 5.71
C ASN A 186 -12.64 -4.92 6.77
N MET A 187 -12.47 -5.96 7.59
CA MET A 187 -11.49 -5.92 8.69
C MET A 187 -10.05 -5.74 8.22
N ALA A 188 -9.68 -6.35 7.10
CA ALA A 188 -8.33 -6.21 6.55
C ALA A 188 -8.06 -4.86 5.86
N GLY A 189 -9.08 -4.06 5.56
CA GLY A 189 -8.93 -2.86 4.74
C GLY A 189 -8.55 -3.13 3.28
N SER A 190 -8.77 -4.35 2.78
CA SER A 190 -8.51 -4.71 1.39
C SER A 190 -9.61 -4.23 0.44
N LYS A 191 -10.81 -3.97 0.95
CA LYS A 191 -11.97 -3.54 0.17
C LYS A 191 -12.92 -2.66 0.99
N ARG A 192 -13.80 -1.96 0.28
CA ARG A 192 -14.96 -1.27 0.86
C ARG A 192 -16.22 -1.72 0.13
N MET A 193 -17.32 -1.91 0.84
CA MET A 193 -18.61 -2.27 0.27
C MET A 193 -19.62 -1.16 0.56
N CYS A 194 -20.43 -0.79 -0.42
CA CYS A 194 -21.60 0.04 -0.16
C CYS A 194 -22.77 -0.83 0.32
N PRO A 195 -23.31 -0.63 1.53
CA PRO A 195 -24.40 -1.47 2.03
C PRO A 195 -25.72 -1.30 1.27
N SER A 196 -25.91 -0.19 0.55
CA SER A 196 -27.18 0.09 -0.14
C SER A 196 -27.29 -0.58 -1.52
N ASN A 197 -26.17 -0.93 -2.14
CA ASN A 197 -26.13 -1.45 -3.51
C ASN A 197 -25.09 -2.57 -3.72
N GLU A 198 -24.43 -2.99 -2.64
CA GLU A 198 -23.47 -4.10 -2.59
C GLU A 198 -22.24 -3.93 -3.51
N ILE A 199 -22.01 -2.74 -4.06
CA ILE A 199 -20.83 -2.48 -4.88
C ILE A 199 -19.58 -2.56 -4.00
N ILE A 200 -18.64 -3.39 -4.42
CA ILE A 200 -17.33 -3.54 -3.81
C ILE A 200 -16.33 -2.65 -4.56
N TYR A 201 -15.62 -1.84 -3.78
CA TYR A 201 -14.53 -0.98 -4.22
C TYR A 201 -13.21 -1.56 -3.73
N TYR A 202 -12.22 -1.60 -4.62
CA TYR A 202 -10.86 -2.02 -4.32
C TYR A 202 -9.91 -0.81 -4.40
N PRO A 203 -8.78 -0.84 -3.67
CA PRO A 203 -7.72 0.16 -3.79
C PRO A 203 -7.33 0.41 -5.25
N GLN A 204 -7.31 1.68 -5.65
CA GLN A 204 -6.93 2.06 -7.00
C GLN A 204 -5.41 2.06 -7.16
N MET A 205 -4.92 1.45 -8.23
CA MET A 205 -3.52 1.55 -8.65
C MET A 205 -3.45 2.37 -9.94
N ALA A 206 -2.64 3.42 -9.92
CA ALA A 206 -2.32 4.23 -11.09
C ALA A 206 -0.89 3.88 -11.55
N PRO A 207 -0.72 3.01 -12.56
CA PRO A 207 0.60 2.64 -13.05
C PRO A 207 1.35 3.85 -13.62
N VAL A 208 2.64 3.93 -13.31
CA VAL A 208 3.54 4.99 -13.75
C VAL A 208 4.78 4.33 -14.35
N VAL A 209 5.24 4.80 -15.50
CA VAL A 209 6.56 4.47 -16.02
C VAL A 209 7.53 5.61 -15.75
N ILE A 210 8.79 5.25 -15.53
CA ILE A 210 9.91 6.19 -15.38
C ILE A 210 10.99 5.78 -16.38
N THR A 211 11.42 6.75 -17.20
CA THR A 211 12.27 6.50 -18.36
C THR A 211 13.44 7.46 -18.40
N LEU A 212 14.64 6.89 -18.51
CA LEU A 212 15.87 7.64 -18.75
C LEU A 212 16.19 7.60 -20.25
N VAL A 213 16.09 8.74 -20.92
CA VAL A 213 16.49 8.88 -22.33
C VAL A 213 17.98 9.18 -22.38
N SER A 214 18.74 8.43 -23.18
CA SER A 214 20.20 8.54 -23.26
C SER A 214 20.70 8.26 -24.68
N ASP A 215 21.73 9.00 -25.10
CA ASP A 215 22.50 8.73 -26.32
C ASP A 215 23.77 7.89 -26.05
N GLY A 216 23.90 7.37 -24.82
CA GLY A 216 25.05 6.64 -24.30
C GLY A 216 26.03 7.52 -23.54
N THR A 217 26.29 8.74 -24.00
CA THR A 217 27.24 9.68 -23.36
C THR A 217 26.55 10.74 -22.50
N ARG A 218 25.30 11.08 -22.85
CA ARG A 218 24.47 12.08 -22.20
C ARG A 218 23.11 11.48 -21.92
N CYS A 219 22.44 11.98 -20.88
CA CYS A 219 21.06 11.63 -20.60
C CYS A 219 20.20 12.87 -20.39
N LEU A 220 18.91 12.75 -20.73
CA LEU A 220 17.92 13.77 -20.50
C LEU A 220 17.38 13.63 -19.07
N LEU A 221 17.49 14.71 -18.30
CA LEU A 221 16.86 14.82 -17.00
C LEU A 221 15.96 16.06 -17.00
N ALA A 222 14.78 15.92 -16.39
CA ALA A 222 13.85 17.02 -16.21
C ALA A 222 13.73 17.40 -14.73
N ARG A 223 13.13 18.56 -14.50
CA ARG A 223 12.86 19.07 -13.17
C ARG A 223 11.52 19.80 -13.13
N GLN A 224 10.77 19.57 -12.07
CA GLN A 224 9.56 20.32 -11.75
C GLN A 224 9.86 21.49 -10.80
N SER A 225 9.02 22.52 -10.83
CA SER A 225 9.15 23.70 -9.96
C SER A 225 9.14 23.37 -8.46
N SER A 226 8.45 22.30 -8.09
CA SER A 226 8.34 21.79 -6.71
C SER A 226 9.61 21.07 -6.21
N PHE A 227 10.55 20.71 -7.10
CA PHE A 227 11.73 19.93 -6.70
C PHE A 227 12.76 20.81 -5.97
N PRO A 228 13.48 20.28 -4.97
CA PRO A 228 14.61 20.96 -4.33
C PRO A 228 15.65 21.45 -5.34
N LYS A 229 16.34 22.56 -5.01
CA LYS A 229 17.43 23.10 -5.85
C LYS A 229 18.51 22.03 -6.08
N GLY A 230 18.88 21.84 -7.34
CA GLY A 230 19.88 20.86 -7.77
C GLY A 230 19.34 19.45 -8.01
N MET A 231 18.05 19.18 -7.74
CA MET A 231 17.44 17.87 -7.98
C MET A 231 16.85 17.77 -9.38
N TYR A 232 17.30 16.78 -10.13
CA TYR A 232 16.80 16.42 -11.46
C TYR A 232 16.41 14.93 -11.46
N SER A 233 15.47 14.53 -12.32
CA SER A 233 14.98 13.16 -12.42
C SER A 233 14.83 12.74 -13.88
N ALA A 234 14.84 11.43 -14.11
CA ALA A 234 14.31 10.83 -15.31
C ALA A 234 12.84 11.24 -15.53
N LEU A 235 12.37 11.15 -16.77
CA LEU A 235 11.00 11.50 -17.14
C LEU A 235 10.03 10.44 -16.59
N ALA A 236 8.86 10.85 -16.13
CA ALA A 236 7.86 9.93 -15.61
C ALA A 236 6.44 10.39 -15.96
N GLY A 237 5.53 9.43 -16.12
CA GLY A 237 4.14 9.69 -16.50
C GLY A 237 3.23 8.49 -16.21
N PHE A 238 1.94 8.77 -16.08
CA PHE A 238 0.91 7.75 -15.89
C PHE A 238 0.73 6.93 -17.16
N CYS A 239 0.41 5.65 -17.01
CA CYS A 239 0.03 4.80 -18.13
C CYS A 239 -1.47 4.94 -18.38
N ASP A 240 -1.86 5.11 -19.65
CA ASP A 240 -3.25 5.08 -20.03
C ASP A 240 -3.82 3.65 -20.01
N ILE A 241 -5.12 3.54 -19.79
CA ILE A 241 -5.83 2.27 -19.76
C ILE A 241 -5.69 1.58 -21.11
N GLY A 242 -5.27 0.30 -21.08
CA GLY A 242 -5.15 -0.53 -22.27
C GLY A 242 -3.85 -0.33 -23.07
N LYS A 243 -2.96 0.58 -22.66
CA LYS A 243 -1.64 0.74 -23.29
C LYS A 243 -0.60 -0.20 -22.68
N GLU A 244 0.35 -0.62 -23.52
CA GLU A 244 1.56 -1.28 -23.06
C GLU A 244 2.52 -0.26 -22.39
N PHE A 245 3.38 -0.74 -21.48
CA PHE A 245 4.34 0.13 -20.79
C PHE A 245 5.33 0.81 -21.74
N SER A 246 5.68 0.16 -22.85
CA SER A 246 6.50 0.72 -23.93
C SER A 246 5.81 1.92 -24.58
N ALA A 247 4.55 1.78 -24.98
CA ALA A 247 3.78 2.87 -25.58
C ALA A 247 3.64 4.07 -24.62
N CYS A 248 3.43 3.82 -23.32
CA CYS A 248 3.39 4.88 -22.31
C CYS A 248 4.74 5.60 -22.16
N THR A 249 5.84 4.89 -22.40
CA THR A 249 7.19 5.47 -22.39
C THR A 249 7.38 6.40 -23.58
N ASP A 250 6.90 6.03 -24.76
CA ASP A 250 6.97 6.84 -25.97
C ASP A 250 6.16 8.14 -25.82
N ASP A 251 4.98 8.09 -25.18
CA ASP A 251 4.15 9.26 -24.88
C ASP A 251 4.87 10.28 -23.99
N ILE A 252 5.67 9.82 -23.02
CA ILE A 252 6.45 10.68 -22.11
C ILE A 252 7.65 11.31 -22.81
N GLY A 253 8.25 10.60 -23.76
CA GLY A 253 9.35 11.10 -24.58
C GLY A 253 8.95 12.22 -25.52
N GLY A 254 7.64 12.41 -25.73
CA GLY A 254 7.10 13.32 -26.74
C GLY A 254 7.12 12.65 -28.11
N HIS A 255 6.00 12.75 -28.81
CA HIS A 255 5.83 12.24 -30.16
C HIS A 255 6.51 13.17 -31.19
N GLU A 256 7.81 13.44 -31.06
CA GLU A 256 8.58 14.10 -32.10
C GLU A 256 9.92 13.39 -32.30
N SER A 257 10.08 12.90 -33.52
CA SER A 257 11.33 12.41 -34.09
C SER A 257 12.44 13.43 -33.84
N LEU A 258 13.37 13.06 -32.96
CA LEU A 258 14.71 13.67 -32.89
C LEU A 258 15.57 13.19 -34.06
#